data_AF-A0A1X7C2E7-F1
#
_entry.id   AF-A0A1X7C2E7-F1
#
_cell.length_a   1.000
_cell.length_b   1.000
_cell.length_c   1.000
_cell.angle_alpha   90.00
_cell.angle_beta   90.00
_cell.angle_gamma   90.00
#
_symmetry.space_group_name_H-M   'P 1'
#
loop_
_entity.id
_entity.type
_entity.pdbx_description
1 polymer ?
#
loop_
_entity_poly.entity_id
_entity_poly.type
_entity_poly.pdbx_seq_one_letter_code
_entity_poly.pdbx_strand_id
1 'polypeptide(L)'
;MKLEVFRTLWGYTASKAQALEELLEAGFDGMDARLPMTASERAEFAAFLRANHVSYISTVFSAYDVLPQQSASVDEHLLDLDKKFAWAAELSPRFINLLAGNDRWPLAQQVDFFGRAMDVARKHGQVCAFETHRARSLFNPWVTLELIRQLPDLRFTSDISHWVVTCERLLNDPEDDLSAFVERVHHIQARVGYDQGPQVPHPAAPEYTQALAFHQQHWEAIWRSQESRGYQVSTLTPEFGADGYLHHLPFTNVPVADLWSLNVWMANTEREHFRRFSGASTR
;
A
#
# COMPACT_ATOMS: atom_id res chain seq x y z
N MET A 1 -12.94 -16.04 3.83
CA MET A 1 -12.00 -15.32 2.94
C MET A 1 -10.59 -15.91 3.06
N LYS A 2 -9.71 -15.79 2.05
CA LYS A 2 -8.28 -16.17 2.14
C LYS A 2 -7.37 -14.93 2.17
N LEU A 3 -6.20 -15.03 2.81
CA LEU A 3 -5.17 -13.98 2.76
C LEU A 3 -4.08 -14.35 1.75
N GLU A 4 -3.86 -13.49 0.78
CA GLU A 4 -2.71 -13.55 -0.13
C GLU A 4 -1.69 -12.47 0.22
N VAL A 5 -0.43 -12.86 0.37
CA VAL A 5 0.65 -11.98 0.82
C VAL A 5 1.60 -11.67 -0.34
N PHE A 6 1.86 -10.40 -0.58
CA PHE A 6 2.66 -9.94 -1.71
C PHE A 6 4.01 -9.41 -1.23
N ARG A 7 5.07 -9.76 -1.97
CA ARG A 7 6.43 -9.31 -1.68
C ARG A 7 6.60 -7.91 -2.25
N THR A 8 6.92 -6.93 -1.40
CA THR A 8 7.36 -5.63 -1.89
C THR A 8 8.71 -5.74 -2.60
N LEU A 9 8.83 -5.10 -3.77
CA LEU A 9 10.11 -4.90 -4.46
C LEU A 9 10.64 -3.47 -4.26
N TRP A 10 10.05 -2.68 -3.37
CA TRP A 10 10.59 -1.35 -3.04
C TRP A 10 11.96 -1.47 -2.38
N GLY A 11 12.97 -0.83 -2.96
CA GLY A 11 14.35 -0.88 -2.49
C GLY A 11 15.08 -2.19 -2.81
N TYR A 12 14.45 -3.13 -3.52
CA TYR A 12 15.08 -4.38 -3.92
C TYR A 12 16.03 -4.16 -5.11
N THR A 13 17.29 -4.56 -4.97
CA THR A 13 18.36 -4.28 -5.94
C THR A 13 18.85 -5.52 -6.70
N ALA A 14 18.46 -6.72 -6.25
CA ALA A 14 18.77 -7.97 -6.93
C ALA A 14 17.83 -8.23 -8.12
N SER A 15 18.06 -9.33 -8.84
CA SER A 15 17.31 -9.65 -10.05
C SER A 15 15.86 -10.10 -9.75
N LYS A 16 14.96 -9.94 -10.73
CA LYS A 16 13.57 -10.44 -10.63
C LYS A 16 13.50 -11.96 -10.42
N ALA A 17 14.48 -12.70 -10.95
CA ALA A 17 14.59 -14.15 -10.75
C ALA A 17 14.90 -14.49 -9.29
N GLN A 18 15.84 -13.77 -8.66
CA GLN A 18 16.12 -13.93 -7.23
C GLN A 18 14.92 -13.53 -6.37
N ALA A 19 14.23 -12.43 -6.72
CA ALA A 19 13.00 -12.05 -6.04
C ALA A 19 11.94 -13.15 -6.10
N LEU A 20 11.87 -13.90 -7.21
CA LEU A 20 10.97 -15.04 -7.38
C LEU A 20 11.40 -16.24 -6.54
N GLU A 21 12.68 -16.57 -6.50
CA GLU A 21 13.19 -17.63 -5.62
C GLU A 21 12.86 -17.32 -4.15
N GLU A 22 13.19 -16.11 -3.69
CA GLU A 22 12.95 -15.69 -2.31
C GLU A 22 11.45 -15.60 -1.97
N LEU A 23 10.58 -15.11 -2.88
CA LEU A 23 9.14 -15.08 -2.59
C LEU A 23 8.55 -16.50 -2.51
N LEU A 24 8.98 -17.43 -3.38
CA LEU A 24 8.49 -18.80 -3.35
C LEU A 24 8.96 -19.52 -2.09
N GLU A 25 10.23 -19.34 -1.70
CA GLU A 25 10.80 -19.92 -0.47
C GLU A 25 10.05 -19.44 0.78
N ALA A 26 9.75 -18.13 0.86
CA ALA A 26 9.02 -17.56 1.97
C ALA A 26 7.49 -17.72 1.86
N GLY A 27 7.00 -18.39 0.82
CA GLY A 27 5.58 -18.70 0.62
C GLY A 27 4.71 -17.47 0.36
N PHE A 28 5.21 -16.45 -0.33
CA PHE A 28 4.43 -15.30 -0.80
C PHE A 28 3.63 -15.68 -2.07
N ASP A 29 2.50 -15.00 -2.29
CA ASP A 29 1.52 -15.29 -3.35
C ASP A 29 1.73 -14.42 -4.61
N GLY A 30 2.54 -13.37 -4.53
CA GLY A 30 2.80 -12.48 -5.65
C GLY A 30 3.79 -11.35 -5.34
N MET A 31 4.01 -10.48 -6.33
CA MET A 31 4.91 -9.33 -6.23
C MET A 31 4.10 -8.03 -6.19
N ASP A 32 4.48 -7.12 -5.31
CA ASP A 32 4.09 -5.71 -5.35
C ASP A 32 5.30 -4.90 -5.82
N ALA A 33 5.18 -4.30 -7.00
CA ALA A 33 6.32 -3.61 -7.61
C ALA A 33 5.89 -2.41 -8.44
N ARG A 34 6.81 -1.44 -8.54
CA ARG A 34 6.64 -0.25 -9.38
C ARG A 34 6.41 -0.66 -10.83
N LEU A 35 5.54 0.07 -11.52
CA LEU A 35 5.37 -0.04 -12.97
C LEU A 35 6.70 0.25 -13.69
N PRO A 36 7.19 -0.60 -14.60
CA PRO A 36 8.35 -0.26 -15.43
C PRO A 36 8.01 0.86 -16.44
N MET A 37 8.92 1.82 -16.62
CA MET A 37 8.65 3.02 -17.41
C MET A 37 8.98 2.85 -18.90
N THR A 38 9.90 1.95 -19.26
CA THR A 38 10.24 1.68 -20.67
C THR A 38 9.45 0.50 -21.24
N ALA A 39 9.17 0.54 -22.54
CA ALA A 39 8.42 -0.54 -23.21
C ALA A 39 9.16 -1.89 -23.16
N SER A 40 10.50 -1.90 -23.25
CA SER A 40 11.29 -3.14 -23.15
C SER A 40 11.14 -3.78 -21.78
N GLU A 41 11.34 -3.01 -20.70
CA GLU A 41 11.23 -3.52 -19.33
C GLU A 41 9.81 -4.01 -19.02
N ARG A 42 8.78 -3.33 -19.54
CA ARG A 42 7.39 -3.79 -19.41
C ARG A 42 7.15 -5.11 -20.14
N ALA A 43 7.61 -5.23 -21.38
CA ALA A 43 7.46 -6.45 -22.15
C ALA A 43 8.19 -7.64 -21.49
N GLU A 44 9.42 -7.42 -21.04
CA GLU A 44 10.22 -8.41 -20.31
C GLU A 44 9.55 -8.80 -19.00
N PHE A 45 9.08 -7.84 -18.21
CA PHE A 45 8.45 -8.13 -16.93
C PHE A 45 7.10 -8.83 -17.11
N ALA A 46 6.29 -8.41 -18.08
CA ALA A 46 5.03 -9.08 -18.39
C ALA A 46 5.26 -10.53 -18.86
N ALA A 47 6.30 -10.78 -19.67
CA ALA A 47 6.68 -12.14 -20.06
C ALA A 47 7.14 -12.97 -18.85
N PHE A 48 7.94 -12.39 -17.96
CA PHE A 48 8.39 -13.02 -16.72
C PHE A 48 7.23 -13.40 -15.80
N LEU A 49 6.29 -12.48 -15.55
CA LEU A 49 5.10 -12.72 -14.72
C LEU A 49 4.24 -13.86 -15.28
N ARG A 50 4.00 -13.85 -16.60
CA ARG A 50 3.23 -14.90 -17.27
C ARG A 50 3.91 -16.27 -17.23
N ALA A 51 5.21 -16.32 -17.53
CA ALA A 51 5.97 -17.57 -17.58
C ALA A 51 6.05 -18.27 -16.22
N ASN A 52 6.03 -17.49 -15.13
CA ASN A 52 6.15 -18.00 -13.77
C ASN A 52 4.82 -18.01 -13.00
N HIS A 53 3.70 -17.64 -13.64
CA HIS A 53 2.38 -17.54 -13.02
C HIS A 53 2.34 -16.67 -11.74
N VAL A 54 3.11 -15.58 -11.73
CA VAL A 54 3.24 -14.71 -10.55
C VAL A 54 2.16 -13.62 -10.60
N SER A 55 1.37 -13.52 -9.53
CA SER A 55 0.42 -12.41 -9.36
C SER A 55 1.17 -11.09 -9.14
N TYR A 56 0.65 -9.99 -9.70
CA TYR A 56 1.29 -8.68 -9.65
C TYR A 56 0.33 -7.58 -9.17
N ILE A 57 0.78 -6.76 -8.22
CA ILE A 57 0.17 -5.49 -7.84
C ILE A 57 1.06 -4.38 -8.38
N SER A 58 0.48 -3.48 -9.18
CA SER A 58 1.26 -2.42 -9.82
C SER A 58 1.23 -1.15 -9.00
N THR A 59 2.38 -0.77 -8.43
CA THR A 59 2.53 0.50 -7.73
C THR A 59 2.84 1.62 -8.73
N VAL A 60 1.97 2.64 -8.73
CA VAL A 60 1.97 3.77 -9.66
C VAL A 60 1.96 5.08 -8.86
N PHE A 61 2.58 6.11 -9.42
CA PHE A 61 2.62 7.46 -8.85
C PHE A 61 2.15 8.48 -9.87
N SER A 62 1.37 9.49 -9.43
CA SER A 62 0.96 10.62 -10.29
C SER A 62 1.91 11.81 -10.20
N ALA A 63 2.21 12.43 -11.35
CA ALA A 63 3.16 13.55 -11.53
C ALA A 63 4.53 13.34 -10.87
N TYR A 64 5.07 12.15 -11.16
CA TYR A 64 6.45 11.65 -11.00
C TYR A 64 6.90 11.26 -9.57
N ASP A 65 7.57 10.09 -9.50
CA ASP A 65 8.10 9.33 -8.34
C ASP A 65 7.28 9.34 -7.04
N VAL A 66 7.85 8.92 -5.90
CA VAL A 66 7.15 8.85 -4.60
C VAL A 66 6.63 10.21 -4.18
N LEU A 67 7.45 11.26 -4.28
CA LEU A 67 7.05 12.65 -4.04
C LEU A 67 6.63 13.31 -5.35
N PRO A 68 5.42 13.89 -5.44
CA PRO A 68 5.00 14.55 -6.66
C PRO A 68 5.88 15.76 -6.95
N GLN A 69 6.05 16.07 -8.23
CA GLN A 69 6.53 17.37 -8.65
C GLN A 69 5.60 18.46 -8.08
N GLN A 70 6.13 19.29 -7.20
CA GLN A 70 5.30 20.21 -6.42
C GLN A 70 4.56 21.23 -7.29
N SER A 71 5.16 21.65 -8.40
CA SER A 71 4.53 22.59 -9.34
C SER A 71 3.48 21.96 -10.26
N ALA A 72 3.35 20.62 -10.30
CA ALA A 72 2.48 19.95 -11.25
C ALA A 72 1.00 20.31 -11.02
N SER A 73 0.30 20.56 -12.12
CA SER A 73 -1.13 20.81 -12.17
C SER A 73 -1.94 19.52 -12.11
N VAL A 74 -3.24 19.62 -11.76
CA VAL A 74 -4.16 18.46 -11.81
C VAL A 74 -4.17 17.79 -13.18
N ASP A 75 -4.17 18.58 -14.25
CA ASP A 75 -4.17 18.06 -15.62
C ASP A 75 -2.86 17.31 -15.95
N GLU A 76 -1.71 17.76 -15.45
CA GLU A 76 -0.45 17.01 -15.59
C GLU A 76 -0.49 15.68 -14.85
N HIS A 77 -1.00 15.65 -13.61
CA HIS A 77 -1.18 14.39 -12.88
C HIS A 77 -2.08 13.42 -13.65
N LEU A 78 -3.20 13.90 -14.22
CA LEU A 78 -4.14 13.06 -14.96
C LEU A 78 -3.57 12.58 -16.30
N LEU A 79 -2.82 13.43 -17.01
CA LEU A 79 -2.15 13.04 -18.26
C LEU A 79 -1.07 11.97 -18.02
N ASP A 80 -0.34 12.09 -16.91
CA ASP A 80 0.65 11.09 -16.48
C ASP A 80 -0.03 9.76 -16.11
N LEU A 81 -1.14 9.81 -15.37
CA LEU A 81 -1.94 8.63 -15.03
C LEU A 81 -2.53 7.93 -16.27
N ASP A 82 -3.04 8.68 -17.25
CA ASP A 82 -3.60 8.11 -18.48
C ASP A 82 -2.57 7.24 -19.22
N LYS A 83 -1.32 7.72 -19.30
CA LYS A 83 -0.21 6.96 -19.90
C LYS A 83 0.14 5.73 -19.05
N LYS A 84 0.30 5.91 -17.74
CA LYS A 84 0.73 4.84 -16.83
C LYS A 84 -0.32 3.74 -16.68
N PHE A 85 -1.61 4.05 -16.75
CA PHE A 85 -2.67 3.04 -16.75
C PHE A 85 -2.69 2.23 -18.04
N ALA A 86 -2.46 2.87 -19.19
CA ALA A 86 -2.28 2.16 -20.46
C ALA A 86 -1.07 1.21 -20.40
N TRP A 87 0.05 1.68 -19.85
CA TRP A 87 1.26 0.87 -19.67
C TRP A 87 1.07 -0.26 -18.66
N ALA A 88 0.39 -0.02 -17.54
CA ALA A 88 0.10 -1.04 -16.54
C ALA A 88 -0.76 -2.17 -17.12
N ALA A 89 -1.70 -1.85 -18.03
CA ALA A 89 -2.51 -2.84 -18.72
C ALA A 89 -1.66 -3.88 -19.49
N GLU A 90 -0.48 -3.50 -20.00
CA GLU A 90 0.46 -4.41 -20.68
C GLU A 90 0.96 -5.55 -19.76
N LEU A 91 0.97 -5.34 -18.44
CA LEU A 91 1.42 -6.31 -17.43
C LEU A 91 0.26 -7.09 -16.79
N SER A 92 -0.99 -6.70 -17.05
CA SER A 92 -2.20 -7.31 -16.46
C SER A 92 -2.13 -7.47 -14.93
N PRO A 93 -1.87 -6.39 -14.17
CA PRO A 93 -1.85 -6.45 -12.71
C PRO A 93 -3.24 -6.82 -12.18
N ARG A 94 -3.29 -7.35 -10.96
CA ARG A 94 -4.56 -7.61 -10.25
C ARG A 94 -5.32 -6.31 -10.00
N PHE A 95 -4.59 -5.27 -9.64
CA PHE A 95 -5.06 -3.89 -9.49
C PHE A 95 -3.83 -2.97 -9.43
N ILE A 96 -4.10 -1.67 -9.51
CA ILE A 96 -3.12 -0.61 -9.34
C ILE A 96 -3.19 -0.10 -7.90
N ASN A 97 -2.05 -0.09 -7.22
CA ASN A 97 -1.84 0.67 -6.01
C ASN A 97 -1.31 2.07 -6.40
N LEU A 98 -2.05 3.14 -6.10
CA LEU A 98 -1.76 4.47 -6.60
C LEU A 98 -1.48 5.49 -5.48
N LEU A 99 -0.28 6.03 -5.46
CA LEU A 99 0.08 7.23 -4.72
C LEU A 99 -0.32 8.48 -5.52
N ALA A 100 -1.39 9.14 -5.08
CA ALA A 100 -2.13 10.08 -5.90
C ALA A 100 -2.08 11.53 -5.39
N GLY A 101 -2.08 12.46 -6.34
CA GLY A 101 -2.22 13.88 -6.08
C GLY A 101 -1.04 14.46 -5.28
N ASN A 102 -1.35 15.56 -4.59
CA ASN A 102 -0.43 16.38 -3.83
C ASN A 102 -1.15 16.89 -2.56
N ASP A 103 -0.44 16.92 -1.43
CA ASP A 103 -0.98 17.31 -0.12
C ASP A 103 -1.29 18.81 0.02
N ARG A 104 -0.72 19.65 -0.85
CA ARG A 104 -0.94 21.11 -0.84
C ARG A 104 -2.29 21.55 -1.43
N TRP A 105 -2.99 20.65 -2.12
CA TRP A 105 -4.20 21.03 -2.84
C TRP A 105 -5.37 21.26 -1.88
N PRO A 106 -6.18 22.32 -2.07
CA PRO A 106 -7.42 22.49 -1.33
C PRO A 106 -8.40 21.36 -1.65
N LEU A 107 -9.31 21.07 -0.71
CA LEU A 107 -10.25 19.95 -0.82
C LEU A 107 -11.00 19.90 -2.17
N ALA A 108 -11.52 21.03 -2.65
CA ALA A 108 -12.25 21.08 -3.93
C ALA A 108 -11.40 20.61 -5.13
N GLN A 109 -10.10 20.94 -5.13
CA GLN A 109 -9.17 20.51 -6.17
C GLN A 109 -8.83 19.02 -6.04
N GLN A 110 -8.73 18.51 -4.81
CA GLN A 110 -8.56 17.07 -4.57
C GLN A 110 -9.78 16.28 -5.04
N VAL A 111 -11.00 16.78 -4.78
CA VAL A 111 -12.25 16.15 -5.25
C VAL A 111 -12.30 16.09 -6.78
N ASP A 112 -11.98 17.19 -7.48
CA ASP A 112 -11.90 17.19 -8.96
C ASP A 112 -10.89 16.16 -9.46
N PHE A 113 -9.67 16.16 -8.88
CA PHE A 113 -8.62 15.23 -9.26
C PHE A 113 -9.02 13.77 -9.08
N PHE A 114 -9.52 13.38 -7.91
CA PHE A 114 -9.86 12.00 -7.62
C PHE A 114 -11.05 11.51 -8.47
N GLY A 115 -12.07 12.37 -8.68
CA GLY A 115 -13.19 12.05 -9.56
C GLY A 115 -12.69 11.72 -10.98
N ARG A 116 -11.86 12.59 -11.55
CA ARG A 116 -11.28 12.42 -12.89
C ARG A 116 -10.27 11.27 -12.95
N ALA A 117 -9.50 11.01 -11.90
CA ALA A 117 -8.56 9.89 -11.84
C ALA A 117 -9.29 8.55 -11.87
N MET A 118 -10.45 8.43 -11.20
CA MET A 118 -11.31 7.26 -11.30
C MET A 118 -11.89 7.07 -12.71
N ASP A 119 -12.28 8.15 -13.39
CA ASP A 119 -12.70 8.08 -14.81
C ASP A 119 -11.58 7.55 -15.71
N VAL A 120 -10.35 8.03 -15.50
CA VAL A 120 -9.17 7.58 -16.25
C VAL A 120 -8.85 6.11 -15.96
N ALA A 121 -8.97 5.65 -14.71
CA ALA A 121 -8.82 4.23 -14.38
C ALA A 121 -9.87 3.36 -15.10
N ARG A 122 -11.15 3.79 -15.07
CA ARG A 122 -12.26 3.12 -15.76
C ARG A 122 -12.04 3.05 -17.28
N LYS A 123 -11.54 4.13 -17.89
CA LYS A 123 -11.20 4.18 -19.33
C LYS A 123 -10.24 3.04 -19.74
N HIS A 124 -9.27 2.69 -18.89
CA HIS A 124 -8.28 1.64 -19.15
C HIS A 124 -8.65 0.28 -18.54
N GLY A 125 -9.87 0.13 -18.01
CA GLY A 125 -10.32 -1.11 -17.37
C GLY A 125 -9.51 -1.50 -16.12
N GLN A 126 -8.84 -0.55 -15.48
CA GLN A 126 -7.98 -0.82 -14.32
C GLN A 126 -8.78 -0.69 -13.02
N VAL A 127 -8.66 -1.69 -12.14
CA VAL A 127 -9.04 -1.54 -10.74
C VAL A 127 -7.95 -0.72 -10.06
N CYS A 128 -8.32 0.38 -9.40
CA CYS A 128 -7.39 1.29 -8.74
C CYS A 128 -7.74 1.42 -7.26
N ALA A 129 -6.73 1.29 -6.41
CA ALA A 129 -6.78 1.56 -4.98
C ALA A 129 -5.80 2.69 -4.67
N PHE A 130 -6.29 3.75 -4.01
CA PHE A 130 -5.50 4.94 -3.71
C PHE A 130 -4.82 4.79 -2.35
N GLU A 131 -3.50 4.91 -2.31
CA GLU A 131 -2.70 4.71 -1.10
C GLU A 131 -2.71 5.93 -0.18
N THR A 132 -2.86 5.69 1.11
CA THR A 132 -2.59 6.67 2.17
C THR A 132 -1.08 6.89 2.27
N HIS A 133 -0.60 8.07 1.88
CA HIS A 133 0.84 8.36 1.91
C HIS A 133 1.09 9.84 2.21
N ARG A 134 2.18 10.16 2.92
CA ARG A 134 2.59 11.54 3.17
C ARG A 134 3.01 12.24 1.87
N ALA A 135 2.92 13.57 1.79
CA ALA A 135 3.16 14.34 0.56
C ALA A 135 2.17 14.06 -0.59
N ARG A 136 1.17 13.19 -0.37
CA ARG A 136 0.08 12.87 -1.30
C ARG A 136 -1.23 13.35 -0.73
N SER A 137 -2.26 13.42 -1.57
CA SER A 137 -3.56 13.98 -1.17
C SER A 137 -4.20 13.23 0.00
N LEU A 138 -3.91 11.94 0.17
CA LEU A 138 -4.44 11.09 1.26
C LEU A 138 -3.56 11.04 2.51
N PHE A 139 -2.73 12.06 2.77
CA PHE A 139 -1.82 12.08 3.92
C PHE A 139 -2.50 12.23 5.29
N ASN A 140 -3.75 12.72 5.31
CA ASN A 140 -4.46 13.05 6.55
C ASN A 140 -5.80 12.29 6.61
N PRO A 141 -6.15 11.66 7.76
CA PRO A 141 -7.39 10.91 7.91
C PRO A 141 -8.62 11.80 7.70
N TRP A 142 -8.66 12.98 8.29
CA TRP A 142 -9.84 13.85 8.30
C TRP A 142 -10.14 14.42 6.91
N VAL A 143 -9.11 14.85 6.17
CA VAL A 143 -9.25 15.24 4.76
C VAL A 143 -9.76 14.07 3.92
N THR A 144 -9.26 12.85 4.16
CA THR A 144 -9.71 11.65 3.46
C THR A 144 -11.17 11.34 3.74
N LEU A 145 -11.65 11.52 4.98
CA LEU A 145 -13.07 11.36 5.31
C LEU A 145 -13.95 12.40 4.60
N GLU A 146 -13.51 13.65 4.45
CA GLU A 146 -14.22 14.65 3.64
C GLU A 146 -14.26 14.30 2.14
N LEU A 147 -13.18 13.72 1.61
CA LEU A 147 -13.15 13.20 0.24
C LEU A 147 -14.15 12.06 0.05
N ILE A 148 -14.21 11.11 0.98
CA ILE A 148 -15.15 9.98 0.92
C ILE A 148 -16.60 10.45 0.86
N ARG A 149 -16.97 11.52 1.58
CA ARG A 149 -18.34 12.08 1.55
C ARG A 149 -18.74 12.59 0.17
N GLN A 150 -17.78 13.07 -0.62
CA GLN A 150 -18.02 13.61 -1.96
C GLN A 150 -17.79 12.57 -3.07
N LEU A 151 -16.92 11.59 -2.81
CA LEU A 151 -16.52 10.54 -3.75
C LEU A 151 -16.66 9.16 -3.06
N PRO A 152 -17.89 8.67 -2.86
CA PRO A 152 -18.14 7.46 -2.07
C PRO A 152 -17.57 6.18 -2.68
N ASP A 153 -17.25 6.20 -3.98
CA ASP A 153 -16.69 5.07 -4.73
C ASP A 153 -15.17 4.92 -4.61
N LEU A 154 -14.50 5.83 -3.91
CA LEU A 154 -13.07 5.72 -3.65
C LEU A 154 -12.74 4.39 -2.95
N ARG A 155 -11.69 3.74 -3.43
CA ARG A 155 -11.12 2.53 -2.84
C ARG A 155 -9.69 2.80 -2.43
N PHE A 156 -9.27 2.21 -1.33
CA PHE A 156 -7.99 2.57 -0.73
C PHE A 156 -7.01 1.41 -0.62
N THR A 157 -5.73 1.72 -0.76
CA THR A 157 -4.66 0.92 -0.15
C THR A 157 -4.37 1.56 1.21
N SER A 158 -4.51 0.77 2.27
CA SER A 158 -4.27 1.24 3.63
C SER A 158 -2.83 0.96 4.03
N ASP A 159 -1.99 1.98 3.98
CA ASP A 159 -0.81 2.10 4.86
C ASP A 159 -1.10 3.13 5.95
N ILE A 160 -1.71 2.64 7.04
CA ILE A 160 -2.16 3.49 8.15
C ILE A 160 -0.98 4.10 8.93
N SER A 161 0.23 3.56 8.76
CA SER A 161 1.43 4.05 9.45
C SER A 161 1.73 5.51 9.09
N HIS A 162 1.35 5.94 7.88
CA HIS A 162 1.47 7.33 7.46
C HIS A 162 0.55 8.28 8.24
N TRP A 163 -0.66 7.85 8.61
CA TRP A 163 -1.54 8.67 9.42
C TRP A 163 -1.13 8.68 10.89
N VAL A 164 -0.65 7.54 11.43
CA VAL A 164 -0.16 7.45 12.81
C VAL A 164 0.89 8.53 13.10
N VAL A 165 1.93 8.61 12.27
CA VAL A 165 2.99 9.62 12.42
C VAL A 165 2.53 11.03 12.05
N THR A 166 1.63 11.21 11.06
CA THR A 166 1.07 12.53 10.75
C THR A 166 0.23 13.10 11.89
N CYS A 167 -0.43 12.25 12.67
CA CYS A 167 -1.22 12.64 13.83
C CYS A 167 -0.44 12.57 15.15
N GLU A 168 0.80 12.08 15.13
CA GLU A 168 1.66 11.87 16.30
C GLU A 168 1.00 11.01 17.40
N ARG A 169 0.19 10.01 16.99
CA ARG A 169 -0.50 9.09 17.89
C ARG A 169 -1.08 7.90 17.16
N LEU A 170 -1.36 6.83 17.91
CA LEU A 170 -2.22 5.75 17.43
C LEU A 170 -3.66 6.29 17.33
N LEU A 171 -4.36 5.97 16.24
CA LEU A 171 -5.71 6.47 15.95
C LEU A 171 -6.76 5.52 16.54
N ASN A 172 -6.73 5.37 17.86
CA ASN A 172 -7.55 4.42 18.62
C ASN A 172 -8.39 5.07 19.73
N ASP A 173 -8.53 6.39 19.71
CA ASP A 173 -9.49 7.09 20.55
C ASP A 173 -10.91 6.89 19.98
N PRO A 174 -11.98 6.86 20.79
CA PRO A 174 -13.35 6.81 20.29
C PRO A 174 -13.72 7.91 19.28
N GLU A 175 -13.06 9.07 19.34
CA GLU A 175 -13.27 10.16 18.37
C GLU A 175 -12.52 9.94 17.04
N ASP A 176 -11.65 8.92 16.95
CA ASP A 176 -10.96 8.52 15.72
C ASP A 176 -11.79 7.58 14.85
N ASP A 177 -12.99 8.01 14.47
CA ASP A 177 -13.85 7.16 13.64
C ASP A 177 -13.35 7.08 12.19
N LEU A 178 -12.63 6.00 11.90
CA LEU A 178 -12.14 5.66 10.56
C LEU A 178 -13.04 4.65 9.83
N SER A 179 -14.24 4.35 10.33
CA SER A 179 -15.14 3.31 9.77
C SER A 179 -15.40 3.51 8.28
N ALA A 180 -15.72 4.74 7.86
CA ALA A 180 -15.98 5.07 6.45
C ALA A 180 -14.76 4.80 5.54
N PHE A 181 -13.54 4.95 6.05
CA PHE A 181 -12.33 4.59 5.31
C PHE A 181 -12.15 3.06 5.27
N VAL A 182 -12.27 2.39 6.41
CA VAL A 182 -12.12 0.93 6.56
C VAL A 182 -13.11 0.15 5.66
N GLU A 183 -14.33 0.63 5.52
CA GLU A 183 -15.36 0.07 4.62
C GLU A 183 -14.97 0.09 3.13
N ARG A 184 -13.93 0.83 2.76
CA ARG A 184 -13.50 1.08 1.39
C ARG A 184 -12.09 0.57 1.08
N VAL A 185 -11.37 0.04 2.07
CA VAL A 185 -10.03 -0.51 1.84
C VAL A 185 -10.10 -1.75 0.96
N HIS A 186 -9.32 -1.74 -0.11
CA HIS A 186 -9.17 -2.84 -1.07
C HIS A 186 -7.89 -3.66 -0.80
N HIS A 187 -6.80 -2.99 -0.40
CA HIS A 187 -5.50 -3.58 -0.18
C HIS A 187 -4.84 -3.05 1.10
N ILE A 188 -3.97 -3.85 1.73
CA ILE A 188 -3.26 -3.51 2.96
C ILE A 188 -1.76 -3.47 2.68
N GLN A 189 -1.10 -2.38 3.04
CA GLN A 189 0.35 -2.34 3.23
C GLN A 189 0.64 -2.47 4.73
N ALA A 190 1.24 -3.59 5.12
CA ALA A 190 1.41 -4.00 6.50
C ALA A 190 2.74 -3.51 7.09
N ARG A 191 2.93 -2.19 7.07
CA ARG A 191 4.00 -1.52 7.82
C ARG A 191 3.48 -1.14 9.21
N VAL A 192 4.33 -1.30 10.23
CA VAL A 192 4.01 -0.83 11.59
C VAL A 192 4.72 0.49 11.83
N GLY A 193 3.95 1.56 11.96
CA GLY A 193 4.43 2.87 12.41
C GLY A 193 4.20 3.10 13.90
N TYR A 194 4.62 4.25 14.38
CA TYR A 194 4.45 4.75 15.74
C TYR A 194 4.36 6.28 15.71
N ASP A 195 4.02 6.87 16.84
CA ASP A 195 3.82 8.33 16.98
C ASP A 195 4.97 9.17 16.42
N GLN A 196 6.22 8.69 16.53
CA GLN A 196 7.40 9.41 16.05
C GLN A 196 7.94 8.93 14.70
N GLY A 197 7.32 7.96 14.02
CA GLY A 197 7.80 7.50 12.72
C GLY A 197 6.88 6.53 11.97
N PRO A 198 6.92 6.51 10.62
CA PRO A 198 6.10 5.58 9.82
C PRO A 198 6.53 4.11 9.94
N GLN A 199 7.73 3.85 10.47
CA GLN A 199 8.28 2.52 10.56
C GLN A 199 9.02 2.36 11.87
N VAL A 200 8.62 1.37 12.65
CA VAL A 200 9.35 0.92 13.82
C VAL A 200 10.65 0.22 13.38
N PRO A 201 11.76 0.35 14.12
CA PRO A 201 13.01 -0.39 13.90
C PRO A 201 12.81 -1.89 13.72
N HIS A 202 11.96 -2.50 14.57
CA HIS A 202 11.62 -3.91 14.50
C HIS A 202 10.23 -4.15 15.12
N PRO A 203 9.25 -4.74 14.41
CA PRO A 203 7.87 -4.88 14.89
C PRO A 203 7.71 -5.88 16.04
N ALA A 204 8.63 -6.84 16.18
CA ALA A 204 8.64 -7.76 17.32
C ALA A 204 9.27 -7.19 18.60
N ALA A 205 9.84 -5.98 18.58
CA ALA A 205 10.50 -5.45 19.76
C ALA A 205 9.46 -5.06 20.83
N PRO A 206 9.67 -5.38 22.12
CA PRO A 206 8.67 -5.18 23.17
C PRO A 206 8.16 -3.75 23.27
N GLU A 207 9.01 -2.75 23.04
CA GLU A 207 8.67 -1.33 23.05
C GLU A 207 7.64 -0.94 21.96
N TYR A 208 7.49 -1.74 20.90
CA TYR A 208 6.53 -1.51 19.82
C TYR A 208 5.30 -2.44 19.89
N THR A 209 5.12 -3.17 20.99
CA THR A 209 3.97 -4.08 21.17
C THR A 209 2.63 -3.37 20.99
N GLN A 210 2.49 -2.16 21.57
CA GLN A 210 1.25 -1.38 21.44
C GLN A 210 1.02 -0.90 20.01
N ALA A 211 2.09 -0.48 19.32
CA ALA A 211 2.02 -0.08 17.93
C ALA A 211 1.61 -1.24 17.02
N LEU A 212 2.24 -2.42 17.16
CA LEU A 212 1.87 -3.62 16.41
C LEU A 212 0.41 -4.01 16.67
N ALA A 213 -0.02 -4.02 17.94
CA ALA A 213 -1.39 -4.37 18.30
C ALA A 213 -2.43 -3.43 17.67
N PHE A 214 -2.16 -2.12 17.64
CA PHE A 214 -3.01 -1.15 16.97
C PHE A 214 -3.15 -1.44 15.47
N HIS A 215 -2.02 -1.66 14.77
CA HIS A 215 -2.04 -1.94 13.33
C HIS A 215 -2.79 -3.26 13.03
N GLN A 216 -2.58 -4.28 13.85
CA GLN A 216 -3.31 -5.55 13.76
C GLN A 216 -4.82 -5.36 13.94
N GLN A 217 -5.26 -4.60 14.94
CA GLN A 217 -6.69 -4.30 15.13
C GLN A 217 -7.30 -3.56 13.93
N HIS A 218 -6.56 -2.61 13.34
CA HIS A 218 -6.98 -1.93 12.11
C HIS A 218 -7.11 -2.88 10.93
N TRP A 219 -6.14 -3.78 10.73
CA TRP A 219 -6.20 -4.80 9.67
C TRP A 219 -7.34 -5.80 9.88
N GLU A 220 -7.63 -6.20 11.13
CA GLU A 220 -8.83 -7.01 11.42
C GLU A 220 -10.12 -6.29 11.04
N ALA A 221 -10.23 -4.98 11.32
CA ALA A 221 -11.41 -4.20 10.95
C ALA A 221 -11.58 -4.17 9.42
N ILE A 222 -10.48 -4.05 8.67
CA ILE A 222 -10.49 -4.15 7.21
C ILE A 222 -10.92 -5.54 6.75
N TRP A 223 -10.41 -6.62 7.35
CA TRP A 223 -10.82 -7.98 7.00
C TRP A 223 -12.31 -8.21 7.24
N ARG A 224 -12.85 -7.77 8.38
CA ARG A 224 -14.30 -7.84 8.66
C ARG A 224 -15.12 -7.10 7.61
N SER A 225 -14.69 -5.89 7.25
CA SER A 225 -15.29 -5.08 6.17
C SER A 225 -15.22 -5.76 4.80
N GLN A 226 -14.13 -6.45 4.50
CA GLN A 226 -13.97 -7.19 3.25
C GLN A 226 -14.87 -8.43 3.21
N GLU A 227 -14.95 -9.18 4.31
CA GLU A 227 -15.86 -10.33 4.43
C GLU A 227 -17.33 -9.92 4.28
N SER A 228 -17.76 -8.84 4.93
CA SER A 228 -19.13 -8.34 4.81
C SER A 228 -19.47 -7.85 3.39
N ARG A 229 -18.47 -7.36 2.66
CA ARG A 229 -18.58 -7.00 1.23
C ARG A 229 -18.38 -8.18 0.27
N GLY A 230 -18.23 -9.40 0.80
CA GLY A 230 -18.16 -10.63 0.00
C GLY A 230 -16.80 -10.92 -0.66
N TYR A 231 -15.72 -10.28 -0.20
CA TYR A 231 -14.37 -10.57 -0.71
C TYR A 231 -14.01 -12.02 -0.41
N GLN A 232 -13.62 -12.74 -1.47
CA GLN A 232 -13.09 -14.10 -1.32
C GLN A 232 -11.61 -14.08 -0.92
N VAL A 233 -10.90 -12.98 -1.25
CA VAL A 233 -9.47 -12.80 -1.04
C VAL A 233 -9.20 -11.42 -0.46
N SER A 234 -8.46 -11.36 0.64
CA SER A 234 -7.77 -10.15 1.11
C SER A 234 -6.32 -10.19 0.64
N THR A 235 -5.77 -9.05 0.24
CA THR A 235 -4.37 -8.91 -0.16
C THR A 235 -3.60 -8.05 0.85
N LEU A 236 -2.38 -8.45 1.17
CA LEU A 236 -1.51 -7.76 2.13
C LEU A 236 -0.07 -7.75 1.64
N THR A 237 0.58 -6.59 1.62
CA THR A 237 2.01 -6.44 1.31
C THR A 237 2.75 -6.02 2.59
N PRO A 238 3.59 -6.85 3.21
CA PRO A 238 4.54 -6.38 4.21
C PRO A 238 5.48 -5.41 3.52
N GLU A 239 5.51 -4.17 4.00
CA GLU A 239 6.20 -3.09 3.30
C GLU A 239 7.15 -2.33 4.24
N PHE A 240 7.95 -3.08 5.00
CA PHE A 240 9.11 -2.46 5.64
C PHE A 240 10.11 -2.09 4.55
N GLY A 241 10.49 -0.81 4.49
CA GLY A 241 11.23 -0.24 3.38
C GLY A 241 12.57 0.40 3.74
N ALA A 242 13.34 0.73 2.70
CA ALA A 242 14.62 1.43 2.77
C ALA A 242 14.42 2.96 2.87
N ASP A 243 15.34 3.76 2.31
CA ASP A 243 15.18 5.23 2.12
C ASP A 243 14.85 6.03 3.41
N GLY A 244 15.47 5.64 4.53
CA GLY A 244 15.29 6.29 5.82
C GLY A 244 14.12 5.78 6.66
N TYR A 245 13.34 4.81 6.14
CA TYR A 245 12.34 4.09 6.95
C TYR A 245 13.00 3.03 7.82
N LEU A 246 13.91 2.22 7.25
CA LEU A 246 14.77 1.34 8.04
C LEU A 246 15.74 2.20 8.84
N HIS A 247 15.75 2.02 10.15
CA HIS A 247 16.62 2.77 11.04
C HIS A 247 18.07 2.31 10.86
N HIS A 248 19.01 3.25 10.99
CA HIS A 248 20.44 2.98 10.86
C HIS A 248 21.19 3.55 12.06
N LEU A 249 22.26 2.89 12.45
CA LEU A 249 23.15 3.39 13.49
C LEU A 249 23.78 4.71 13.04
N PRO A 250 23.82 5.74 13.91
CA PRO A 250 24.43 7.02 13.57
C PRO A 250 25.93 6.82 13.30
N PHE A 251 26.48 7.64 12.42
CA PHE A 251 27.90 7.66 12.00
C PHE A 251 28.38 6.44 11.19
N THR A 252 27.84 5.23 11.41
CA THR A 252 28.23 4.04 10.64
C THR A 252 27.27 3.72 9.50
N ASN A 253 26.03 4.21 9.57
CA ASN A 253 24.97 3.92 8.60
C ASN A 253 24.75 2.40 8.39
N VAL A 254 24.94 1.62 9.45
CA VAL A 254 24.62 0.18 9.45
C VAL A 254 23.12 0.02 9.77
N PRO A 255 22.34 -0.73 8.97
CA PRO A 255 20.93 -0.96 9.26
C PRO A 255 20.78 -1.72 10.58
N VAL A 256 19.80 -1.33 11.39
CA VAL A 256 19.57 -1.98 12.70
C VAL A 256 18.89 -3.35 12.58
N ALA A 257 18.36 -3.69 11.41
CA ALA A 257 17.73 -4.97 11.10
C ALA A 257 17.88 -5.32 9.61
N ASP A 258 17.80 -6.61 9.28
CA ASP A 258 17.74 -7.07 7.89
C ASP A 258 16.33 -6.86 7.30
N LEU A 259 16.23 -6.07 6.23
CA LEU A 259 14.95 -5.63 5.68
C LEU A 259 14.09 -6.79 5.15
N TRP A 260 14.72 -7.79 4.54
CA TRP A 260 14.00 -8.95 4.03
C TRP A 260 13.43 -9.79 5.19
N SER A 261 14.26 -10.05 6.21
CA SER A 261 13.84 -10.76 7.42
C SER A 261 12.67 -10.07 8.13
N LEU A 262 12.62 -8.73 8.16
CA LEU A 262 11.48 -7.98 8.70
C LEU A 262 10.19 -8.27 7.92
N ASN A 263 10.24 -8.21 6.59
CA ASN A 263 9.08 -8.45 5.73
C ASN A 263 8.60 -9.91 5.79
N VAL A 264 9.52 -10.88 5.86
CA VAL A 264 9.18 -12.30 6.09
C VAL A 264 8.56 -12.51 7.47
N TRP A 265 9.10 -11.87 8.51
CA TRP A 265 8.53 -11.95 9.85
C TRP A 265 7.10 -11.39 9.89
N MET A 266 6.87 -10.23 9.28
CA MET A 266 5.54 -9.63 9.16
C MET A 266 4.58 -10.52 8.37
N ALA A 267 5.01 -11.07 7.23
CA ALA A 267 4.19 -12.00 6.44
C ALA A 267 3.72 -13.20 7.28
N ASN A 268 4.63 -13.84 8.00
CA ASN A 268 4.32 -15.01 8.82
C ASN A 268 3.42 -14.65 10.02
N THR A 269 3.71 -13.53 10.68
CA THR A 269 2.93 -13.03 11.82
C THR A 269 1.50 -12.72 11.39
N GLU A 270 1.32 -12.02 10.27
CA GLU A 270 0.00 -11.64 9.78
C GLU A 270 -0.78 -12.80 9.16
N ARG A 271 -0.10 -13.80 8.58
CA ARG A 271 -0.76 -15.06 8.21
C ARG A 271 -1.34 -15.77 9.43
N GLU A 272 -0.59 -15.85 10.52
CA GLU A 272 -1.09 -16.49 11.74
C GLU A 272 -2.19 -15.67 12.43
N HIS A 273 -2.04 -14.36 12.44
CA HIS A 273 -3.07 -13.44 12.88
C HIS A 273 -4.38 -13.61 12.08
N PHE A 274 -4.30 -13.64 10.75
CA PHE A 274 -5.46 -13.87 9.88
C PHE A 274 -6.12 -15.25 10.11
N ARG A 275 -5.34 -16.31 10.37
CA ARG A 275 -5.89 -17.62 10.71
C ARG A 275 -6.68 -17.59 12.01
N ARG A 276 -6.17 -16.90 13.04
CA ARG A 276 -6.87 -16.72 14.32
C ARG A 276 -8.16 -15.92 14.14
N PHE A 277 -8.09 -14.82 13.39
CA PHE A 277 -9.27 -14.03 12.99
C PHE A 277 -10.32 -14.91 12.29
N SER A 278 -9.94 -15.62 11.22
CA SER A 278 -10.87 -16.44 10.42
C SER A 278 -11.47 -17.61 11.21
N GLY A 279 -10.69 -18.21 12.12
CA GLY A 279 -11.14 -19.30 13.00
C GLY A 279 -12.03 -18.83 14.17
N ALA A 280 -12.03 -17.53 14.48
CA ALA A 280 -12.97 -16.91 15.40
C ALA A 280 -14.28 -16.54 14.68
N SER A 281 -14.22 -16.04 13.44
CA SER A 281 -15.41 -15.69 12.64
C SER A 281 -16.28 -16.88 12.21
N THR A 282 -15.76 -18.12 12.27
CA THR A 282 -16.50 -19.35 11.92
C THR A 282 -17.20 -20.03 13.10
N ARG A 283 -17.07 -19.51 14.32
CA ARG A 283 -17.78 -19.99 15.52
C ARG A 283 -18.95 -19.09 15.86
#